data_AF-A0A2Z5X477-F1
#
_entry.id   AF-A0A2Z5X477-F1
#
_cell.length_a   1.000
_cell.length_b   1.000
_cell.length_c   1.000
_cell.angle_alpha   90.00
_cell.angle_beta   90.00
_cell.angle_gamma   90.00
#
_symmetry.space_group_name_H-M   'P 1'
#
loop_
_entity.id
_entity.type
_entity.pdbx_description
1 polymer ?
#
loop_
_entity_poly.entity_id
_entity_poly.type
_entity_poly.pdbx_seq_one_letter_code
_entity_poly.pdbx_strand_id
1 'polypeptide(L)'
;MQQRQKKLESFIDTDPKNISWTGELKDDFAKFVIHTFNSDEVVQSMYRPFCKQAYYFNKDLNNRLYQIPKIFPNQNLENLVISVTGIGASKGFSALITDAIPNLHLHDTGQCFPLYTYEKPDPTDQTSLFSSQTGYTKKENIPDTILSDFQTTYQDQNITKEDIFYYIYGILHSPEYKQRFAADLKKMLPRIPYAADFHSFSTAGRNLAQWHLNYENIEPYPLEEFKSELYLEDKDYRVERMKFPNRNKAVDKTTIIYNSKITLSGIPLQAYEYIVNGKPALEWIMERYQLTRDKDSGITNNPNDWSDDPRYIIDLVKRIVRVSVESVKIVNSLPPLNER
;
A
#
# COMPACT_ATOMS: atom_id res chain seq x y z
N MET A 1 -25.38 -31.46 -10.70
CA MET A 1 -24.27 -30.71 -10.06
C MET A 1 -24.07 -31.08 -8.59
N GLN A 2 -25.09 -31.04 -7.71
CA GLN A 2 -24.93 -31.33 -6.27
C GLN A 2 -24.29 -32.71 -5.94
N GLN A 3 -24.62 -33.77 -6.69
CA GLN A 3 -24.03 -35.10 -6.45
C GLN A 3 -22.54 -35.18 -6.83
N ARG A 4 -22.11 -34.42 -7.84
CA ARG A 4 -20.70 -34.30 -8.25
C ARG A 4 -19.91 -33.53 -7.21
N GLN A 5 -20.47 -32.45 -6.68
CA GLN A 5 -19.87 -31.65 -5.61
C GLN A 5 -19.71 -32.46 -4.32
N LYS A 6 -20.74 -33.22 -3.89
CA LYS A 6 -20.63 -34.11 -2.73
C LYS A 6 -19.54 -35.18 -2.87
N LYS A 7 -19.38 -35.76 -4.08
CA LYS A 7 -18.30 -36.73 -4.35
C LYS A 7 -16.91 -36.07 -4.34
N LEU A 8 -16.81 -34.83 -4.81
CA LEU A 8 -15.58 -34.06 -4.79
C LEU A 8 -15.11 -33.78 -3.36
N GLU A 9 -16.00 -33.26 -2.50
CA GLU A 9 -15.67 -32.96 -1.09
C GLU A 9 -15.20 -34.21 -0.33
N SER A 10 -15.69 -35.41 -0.68
CA SER A 10 -15.23 -36.66 -0.07
C SER A 10 -13.91 -37.19 -0.63
N PHE A 11 -13.42 -36.65 -1.75
CA PHE A 11 -12.20 -37.10 -2.42
C PHE A 11 -10.98 -36.22 -2.11
N ILE A 12 -11.19 -34.91 -1.96
CA ILE A 12 -10.09 -33.96 -1.74
C ILE A 12 -9.56 -34.03 -0.30
N ASP A 13 -8.25 -33.88 -0.15
CA ASP A 13 -7.64 -33.60 1.14
C ASP A 13 -7.93 -32.15 1.53
N THR A 14 -8.49 -31.94 2.71
CA THR A 14 -8.86 -30.62 3.24
C THR A 14 -7.97 -30.18 4.39
N ASP A 15 -6.83 -30.86 4.61
CA ASP A 15 -5.81 -30.42 5.56
C ASP A 15 -5.31 -29.01 5.19
N PRO A 16 -5.57 -27.98 6.02
CA PRO A 16 -5.17 -26.60 5.75
C PRO A 16 -3.65 -26.41 5.70
N LYS A 17 -2.85 -27.39 6.15
CA LYS A 17 -1.39 -27.38 6.01
C LYS A 17 -0.92 -27.67 4.58
N ASN A 18 -1.77 -28.30 3.78
CA ASN A 18 -1.45 -28.67 2.40
C ASN A 18 -2.06 -27.67 1.42
N ILE A 19 -3.33 -27.30 1.60
CA ILE A 19 -4.04 -26.41 0.67
C ILE A 19 -5.21 -25.68 1.34
N SER A 20 -5.36 -24.40 1.03
CA SER A 20 -6.57 -23.63 1.36
C SER A 20 -7.50 -23.60 0.15
N TRP A 21 -8.52 -24.47 0.16
CA TRP A 21 -9.45 -24.59 -0.97
C TRP A 21 -10.36 -23.38 -1.16
N THR A 22 -10.61 -23.07 -2.43
CA THR A 22 -11.62 -22.09 -2.87
C THR A 22 -12.59 -22.77 -3.83
N GLY A 23 -13.72 -22.12 -4.15
CA GLY A 23 -14.68 -22.69 -5.11
C GLY A 23 -14.03 -22.87 -6.48
N GLU A 24 -13.23 -21.89 -6.89
CA GLU A 24 -12.49 -21.88 -8.15
C GLU A 24 -11.47 -23.03 -8.23
N LEU A 25 -10.66 -23.25 -7.18
CA LEU A 25 -9.71 -24.37 -7.15
C LEU A 25 -10.40 -25.74 -7.20
N LYS A 26 -11.56 -25.87 -6.55
CA LYS A 26 -12.36 -27.11 -6.60
C LYS A 26 -12.93 -27.36 -8.01
N ASP A 27 -13.34 -26.31 -8.70
CA ASP A 27 -13.82 -26.39 -10.07
C ASP A 27 -12.71 -26.80 -11.05
N ASP A 28 -11.50 -26.25 -10.86
CA ASP A 28 -10.32 -26.58 -11.67
C ASP A 28 -9.86 -28.02 -11.44
N PHE A 29 -9.83 -28.46 -10.18
CA PHE A 29 -9.60 -29.86 -9.83
C PHE A 29 -10.61 -30.79 -10.52
N ALA A 30 -11.91 -30.44 -10.50
CA ALA A 30 -12.95 -31.26 -11.13
C ALA A 30 -12.84 -31.33 -12.66
N LYS A 31 -12.06 -30.42 -13.27
CA LYS A 31 -11.75 -30.37 -14.71
C LYS A 31 -10.37 -30.93 -15.05
N PHE A 32 -9.63 -31.47 -14.07
CA PHE A 32 -8.25 -31.96 -14.23
C PHE A 32 -7.29 -30.87 -14.72
N VAL A 33 -7.50 -29.61 -14.31
CA VAL A 33 -6.55 -28.53 -14.57
C VAL A 33 -5.34 -28.72 -13.65
N ILE A 34 -4.15 -28.65 -14.25
CA ILE A 34 -2.88 -28.75 -13.54
C ILE A 34 -2.31 -27.34 -13.39
N HIS A 35 -1.98 -26.94 -12.17
CA HIS A 35 -1.27 -25.70 -11.88
C HIS A 35 0.19 -26.00 -11.57
N THR A 36 1.09 -25.16 -12.09
CA THR A 36 2.53 -25.27 -11.88
C THR A 36 3.05 -23.96 -11.30
N PHE A 37 3.90 -24.05 -10.29
CA PHE A 37 4.56 -22.88 -9.72
C PHE A 37 5.45 -22.19 -10.76
N ASN A 38 5.33 -20.87 -10.86
CA ASN A 38 6.19 -20.04 -11.70
C ASN A 38 6.89 -18.96 -10.86
N SER A 39 8.22 -19.05 -10.72
CA SER A 39 8.99 -18.08 -9.94
C SER A 39 8.80 -16.63 -10.40
N ASP A 40 8.53 -16.40 -11.69
CA ASP A 40 8.40 -15.05 -12.26
C ASP A 40 7.13 -14.33 -11.77
N GLU A 41 6.16 -15.08 -11.24
CA GLU A 41 4.93 -14.55 -10.65
C GLU A 41 5.06 -14.22 -9.15
N VAL A 42 6.23 -14.47 -8.55
CA VAL A 42 6.55 -13.99 -7.20
C VAL A 42 6.98 -12.54 -7.28
N VAL A 43 6.07 -11.64 -6.92
CA VAL A 43 6.22 -10.19 -7.02
C VAL A 43 6.19 -9.53 -5.63
N GLN A 44 6.59 -8.27 -5.54
CA GLN A 44 6.35 -7.47 -4.34
C GLN A 44 4.94 -6.86 -4.35
N SER A 45 4.25 -6.95 -3.22
CA SER A 45 2.93 -6.36 -3.00
C SER A 45 2.92 -5.50 -1.74
N MET A 46 2.20 -4.38 -1.78
CA MET A 46 1.89 -3.57 -0.61
C MET A 46 0.72 -4.22 0.15
N TYR A 47 1.03 -5.06 1.14
CA TYR A 47 0.03 -5.85 1.85
C TYR A 47 -0.78 -5.00 2.85
N ARG A 48 -0.10 -4.14 3.61
CA ARG A 48 -0.69 -3.13 4.52
C ARG A 48 0.11 -1.83 4.37
N PRO A 49 -0.37 -0.69 4.91
CA PRO A 49 0.36 0.57 4.79
C PRO A 49 1.81 0.40 5.26
N PHE A 50 2.76 0.72 4.38
CA PHE A 50 4.21 0.62 4.62
C PHE A 50 4.74 -0.79 4.94
N CYS A 51 4.00 -1.82 4.56
CA CYS A 51 4.35 -3.22 4.82
C CYS A 51 4.30 -4.01 3.52
N LYS A 52 5.42 -4.02 2.78
CA LYS A 52 5.59 -4.88 1.60
C LYS A 52 5.74 -6.35 2.00
N GLN A 53 5.25 -7.24 1.14
CA GLN A 53 5.40 -8.69 1.26
C GLN A 53 5.62 -9.31 -0.12
N ALA A 54 6.25 -10.48 -0.15
CA ALA A 54 6.29 -11.32 -1.34
C ALA A 54 4.88 -11.87 -1.59
N TYR A 55 4.44 -11.83 -2.84
CA TYR A 55 3.11 -12.21 -3.27
C TYR A 55 3.22 -13.08 -4.52
N TYR A 56 2.59 -14.25 -4.49
CA TYR A 56 2.44 -15.08 -5.68
C TYR A 56 1.24 -14.58 -6.49
N PHE A 57 1.50 -13.69 -7.46
CA PHE A 57 0.50 -13.01 -8.29
C PHE A 57 0.14 -13.88 -9.50
N ASN A 58 -0.68 -14.90 -9.25
CA ASN A 58 -1.07 -15.89 -10.23
C ASN A 58 -2.61 -15.89 -10.39
N LYS A 59 -3.07 -15.85 -11.64
CA LYS A 59 -4.51 -15.79 -11.97
C LYS A 59 -5.31 -17.01 -11.52
N ASP A 60 -4.65 -18.16 -11.35
CA ASP A 60 -5.31 -19.42 -11.02
C ASP A 60 -5.33 -19.65 -9.49
N LEU A 61 -4.29 -19.22 -8.77
CA LEU A 61 -4.19 -19.32 -7.31
C LEU A 61 -4.66 -18.07 -6.54
N ASN A 62 -5.24 -17.09 -7.24
CA ASN A 62 -5.82 -15.90 -6.61
C ASN A 62 -7.27 -15.69 -7.05
N ASN A 63 -8.18 -15.65 -6.09
CA ASN A 63 -9.62 -15.62 -6.37
C ASN A 63 -10.07 -14.43 -7.24
N ARG A 64 -9.52 -13.24 -7.00
CA ARG A 64 -9.95 -12.01 -7.67
C ARG A 64 -8.76 -11.10 -7.92
N LEU A 65 -8.29 -11.04 -9.17
CA LEU A 65 -7.25 -10.11 -9.60
C LEU A 65 -7.80 -8.75 -10.07
N TYR A 66 -9.11 -8.67 -10.35
CA TYR A 66 -9.77 -7.46 -10.87
C TYR A 66 -9.00 -6.85 -12.06
N GLN A 67 -8.72 -5.54 -12.01
CA GLN A 67 -7.96 -4.82 -13.04
C GLN A 67 -6.45 -4.76 -12.74
N ILE A 68 -5.95 -5.39 -11.66
CA ILE A 68 -4.53 -5.37 -11.31
C ILE A 68 -3.64 -5.83 -12.48
N PRO A 69 -3.97 -6.86 -13.28
CA PRO A 69 -3.16 -7.25 -14.44
C PRO A 69 -3.05 -6.18 -15.55
N LYS A 70 -3.95 -5.21 -15.59
CA LYS A 70 -3.86 -4.04 -16.49
C LYS A 70 -3.09 -2.87 -15.86
N ILE A 71 -2.93 -2.87 -14.54
CA ILE A 71 -2.23 -1.81 -13.80
C ILE A 71 -0.76 -2.19 -13.61
N PHE A 72 -0.50 -3.44 -13.23
CA PHE A 72 0.80 -4.06 -13.03
C PHE A 72 0.85 -5.40 -13.79
N PRO A 73 1.12 -5.39 -15.11
CA PRO A 73 1.11 -6.63 -15.91
C PRO A 73 2.31 -7.54 -15.64
N ASN A 74 3.45 -6.97 -15.24
CA ASN A 74 4.67 -7.67 -14.86
C ASN A 74 5.57 -6.74 -14.03
N GLN A 75 6.68 -7.28 -13.52
CA GLN A 75 7.60 -6.59 -12.61
C GLN A 75 8.44 -5.48 -13.28
N ASN A 76 8.53 -5.46 -14.61
CA ASN A 76 9.37 -4.53 -15.37
C ASN A 76 8.64 -3.24 -15.76
N LEU A 77 7.35 -3.10 -15.39
CA LEU A 77 6.51 -1.98 -15.75
C LEU A 77 6.17 -1.15 -14.51
N GLU A 78 6.73 0.05 -14.44
CA GLU A 78 6.50 0.99 -13.35
C GLU A 78 5.14 1.70 -13.48
N ASN A 79 4.39 1.74 -12.39
CA ASN A 79 3.13 2.48 -12.31
C ASN A 79 2.94 3.04 -10.91
N LEU A 80 2.13 4.09 -10.80
CA LEU A 80 1.75 4.69 -9.53
C LEU A 80 0.25 4.55 -9.33
N VAL A 81 -0.16 4.20 -8.11
CA VAL A 81 -1.56 3.98 -7.77
C VAL A 81 -1.89 4.68 -6.47
N ILE A 82 -2.92 5.54 -6.50
CA ILE A 82 -3.53 6.05 -5.27
C ILE A 82 -4.57 5.04 -4.80
N SER A 83 -4.30 4.39 -3.67
CA SER A 83 -5.26 3.53 -2.97
C SER A 83 -6.02 4.36 -1.95
N VAL A 84 -7.34 4.20 -1.89
CA VAL A 84 -8.22 4.87 -0.91
C VAL A 84 -9.10 3.87 -0.17
N THR A 85 -9.66 4.33 0.94
CA THR A 85 -10.70 3.62 1.69
C THR A 85 -11.94 3.38 0.81
N GLY A 86 -12.46 2.15 0.83
CA GLY A 86 -13.61 1.76 0.01
C GLY A 86 -14.96 2.23 0.54
N ILE A 87 -15.97 2.09 -0.32
CA ILE A 87 -17.37 2.38 0.03
C ILE A 87 -17.85 1.38 1.10
N GLY A 88 -18.47 1.89 2.16
CA GLY A 88 -18.99 1.05 3.24
C GLY A 88 -17.92 0.54 4.21
N ALA A 89 -16.67 0.98 4.07
CA ALA A 89 -15.59 0.65 5.00
C ALA A 89 -15.93 1.03 6.44
N SER A 90 -15.41 0.23 7.37
CA SER A 90 -15.53 0.47 8.80
C SER A 90 -14.56 1.54 9.32
N LYS A 91 -13.46 1.75 8.59
CA LYS A 91 -12.38 2.69 8.94
C LYS A 91 -12.67 4.10 8.41
N GLY A 92 -12.05 5.10 9.05
CA GLY A 92 -12.07 6.48 8.55
C GLY A 92 -11.37 6.60 7.21
N PHE A 93 -11.78 7.58 6.39
CA PHE A 93 -11.23 7.79 5.07
C PHE A 93 -9.73 8.15 5.12
N SER A 94 -8.92 7.42 4.35
CA SER A 94 -7.53 7.74 4.07
C SER A 94 -7.16 7.36 2.62
N ALA A 95 -6.03 7.89 2.18
CA ALA A 95 -5.42 7.60 0.89
C ALA A 95 -3.91 7.33 1.06
N LEU A 96 -3.36 6.41 0.28
CA LEU A 96 -1.95 6.08 0.23
C LEU A 96 -1.55 5.76 -1.21
N ILE A 97 -0.49 6.40 -1.71
CA ILE A 97 0.09 6.08 -3.00
C ILE A 97 1.07 4.91 -2.87
N THR A 98 1.14 4.05 -3.89
CA THR A 98 2.06 2.91 -3.95
C THR A 98 2.54 2.67 -5.39
N ASP A 99 3.75 2.18 -5.52
CA ASP A 99 4.40 1.67 -6.74
C ASP A 99 4.33 0.13 -6.85
N ALA A 100 3.95 -0.56 -5.77
CA ALA A 100 3.74 -1.99 -5.73
C ALA A 100 2.26 -2.38 -5.81
N ILE A 101 1.98 -3.66 -6.15
CA ILE A 101 0.61 -4.19 -6.25
C ILE A 101 -0.11 -4.02 -4.91
N PRO A 102 -1.21 -3.24 -4.84
CA PRO A 102 -1.94 -3.03 -3.61
C PRO A 102 -2.80 -4.25 -3.27
N ASN A 103 -2.67 -4.76 -2.04
CA ASN A 103 -3.63 -5.73 -1.51
C ASN A 103 -5.00 -5.06 -1.32
N LEU A 104 -6.09 -5.82 -1.47
CA LEU A 104 -7.46 -5.32 -1.25
C LEU A 104 -7.64 -4.67 0.13
N HIS A 105 -6.91 -5.16 1.15
CA HIS A 105 -6.95 -4.65 2.51
C HIS A 105 -5.77 -3.72 2.86
N LEU A 106 -5.03 -3.21 1.87
CA LEU A 106 -4.16 -2.04 2.06
C LEU A 106 -4.97 -0.90 2.69
N HIS A 107 -6.16 -0.67 2.14
CA HIS A 107 -7.26 0.05 2.76
C HIS A 107 -8.45 -0.87 2.98
N ASP A 108 -9.29 -0.63 3.98
CA ASP A 108 -10.52 -1.39 4.17
C ASP A 108 -11.42 -1.29 2.93
N THR A 109 -11.71 -2.43 2.28
CA THR A 109 -12.41 -2.53 0.98
C THR A 109 -11.81 -1.65 -0.14
N GLY A 110 -10.48 -1.52 -0.17
CA GLY A 110 -9.79 -0.47 -0.91
C GLY A 110 -10.13 -0.36 -2.40
N GLN A 111 -10.08 0.87 -2.91
CA GLN A 111 -10.16 1.19 -4.34
C GLN A 111 -8.87 1.84 -4.81
N CYS A 112 -8.53 1.60 -6.07
CA CYS A 112 -7.23 1.96 -6.64
C CYS A 112 -7.40 2.81 -7.88
N PHE A 113 -6.76 3.97 -7.89
CA PHE A 113 -6.75 4.93 -9.00
C PHE A 113 -5.33 4.99 -9.59
N PRO A 114 -5.07 4.24 -10.66
CA PRO A 114 -3.75 4.17 -11.28
C PRO A 114 -3.47 5.38 -12.19
N LEU A 115 -2.21 5.81 -12.26
CA LEU A 115 -1.77 6.84 -13.19
C LEU A 115 -1.80 6.33 -14.64
N TYR A 116 -1.39 5.08 -14.84
CA TYR A 116 -1.38 4.42 -16.15
C TYR A 116 -2.16 3.11 -16.17
N THR A 117 -2.57 2.67 -17.35
CA THR A 117 -2.96 1.29 -17.63
C THR A 117 -2.12 0.76 -18.77
N TYR A 118 -2.03 -0.56 -18.87
CA TYR A 118 -1.28 -1.28 -19.87
C TYR A 118 -2.20 -2.21 -20.63
N GLU A 119 -2.11 -2.14 -21.95
CA GLU A 119 -2.86 -3.00 -22.86
C GLU A 119 -1.88 -3.86 -23.65
N LYS A 120 -2.21 -5.14 -23.82
CA LYS A 120 -1.45 -5.98 -24.76
C LYS A 120 -1.82 -5.55 -26.18
N PRO A 121 -0.85 -5.43 -27.09
CA PRO A 121 -1.15 -5.18 -28.49
C PRO A 121 -2.05 -6.28 -29.04
N ASP A 122 -2.98 -5.91 -29.93
CA ASP A 122 -3.84 -6.87 -30.61
C ASP A 122 -2.97 -7.73 -31.55
N PRO A 123 -3.01 -9.06 -31.46
CA PRO A 123 -2.26 -9.95 -32.36
C PRO A 123 -2.57 -9.74 -33.85
N THR A 124 -3.71 -9.12 -34.17
CA THR A 124 -4.19 -8.89 -35.53
C THR A 124 -3.78 -7.54 -36.13
N ASP A 125 -3.25 -6.63 -35.31
CA ASP A 125 -2.85 -5.30 -35.77
C ASP A 125 -1.38 -5.31 -36.27
N GLN A 126 -1.20 -5.30 -37.59
CA GLN A 126 0.12 -5.30 -38.23
C GLN A 126 0.93 -4.02 -37.98
N THR A 127 0.31 -2.96 -37.44
CA THR A 127 1.03 -1.75 -37.01
C THR A 127 1.77 -1.94 -35.67
N SER A 128 1.51 -3.05 -34.96
CA SER A 128 2.16 -3.45 -33.70
C SER A 128 3.63 -3.89 -33.85
N LEU A 129 4.24 -3.77 -35.03
CA LEU A 129 5.68 -3.96 -35.26
C LEU A 129 6.56 -2.98 -34.46
N PHE A 130 5.97 -1.93 -33.89
CA PHE A 130 6.61 -1.00 -32.93
C PHE A 130 6.18 -1.23 -31.48
N SER A 131 5.65 -2.43 -31.15
CA SER A 131 5.38 -2.77 -29.76
C SER A 131 6.62 -2.53 -28.91
N SER A 132 6.43 -1.88 -27.76
CA SER A 132 7.51 -1.56 -26.84
C SER A 132 8.31 -2.83 -26.51
N GLN A 133 9.58 -2.70 -26.12
CA GLN A 133 10.42 -3.84 -25.70
C GLN A 133 9.74 -4.75 -24.66
N THR A 134 8.73 -4.23 -23.95
CA THR A 134 7.98 -4.90 -22.89
C THR A 134 6.74 -5.67 -23.38
N GLY A 135 6.30 -5.47 -24.63
CA GLY A 135 5.09 -6.10 -25.18
C GLY A 135 3.77 -5.50 -24.68
N TYR A 136 3.79 -4.29 -24.11
CA TYR A 136 2.60 -3.56 -23.65
C TYR A 136 2.59 -2.11 -24.16
N THR A 137 1.39 -1.60 -24.41
CA THR A 137 1.14 -0.17 -24.68
C THR A 137 0.72 0.51 -23.38
N LYS A 138 1.48 1.52 -22.96
CA LYS A 138 1.21 2.34 -21.77
C LYS A 138 0.20 3.44 -22.13
N LYS A 139 -0.90 3.52 -21.38
CA LYS A 139 -1.99 4.47 -21.57
C LYS A 139 -2.19 5.31 -20.33
N GLU A 140 -2.28 6.63 -20.50
CA GLU A 140 -2.59 7.57 -19.42
C GLU A 140 -4.07 7.51 -19.05
N ASN A 141 -4.38 7.47 -17.75
CA ASN A 141 -5.77 7.35 -17.28
C ASN A 141 -6.49 8.69 -17.10
N ILE A 142 -5.77 9.80 -17.16
CA ILE A 142 -6.37 11.14 -17.17
C ILE A 142 -6.62 11.51 -18.64
N PRO A 143 -7.90 11.64 -19.07
CA PRO A 143 -8.21 11.99 -20.45
C PRO A 143 -7.77 13.42 -20.81
N ASP A 144 -7.50 13.66 -22.09
CA ASP A 144 -7.13 14.99 -22.59
C ASP A 144 -8.23 16.04 -22.39
N THR A 145 -9.49 15.61 -22.33
CA THR A 145 -10.61 16.50 -21.99
C THR A 145 -10.48 17.04 -20.58
N ILE A 146 -10.14 16.18 -19.61
CA ILE A 146 -9.94 16.60 -18.21
C ILE A 146 -8.71 17.48 -18.08
N LEU A 147 -7.62 17.16 -18.79
CA LEU A 147 -6.45 18.04 -18.85
C LEU A 147 -6.82 19.45 -19.33
N SER A 148 -7.57 19.53 -20.45
CA SER A 148 -8.03 20.79 -21.02
C SER A 148 -8.94 21.57 -20.06
N ASP A 149 -9.83 20.88 -19.34
CA ASP A 149 -10.71 21.48 -18.34
C ASP A 149 -9.90 22.11 -17.20
N PHE A 150 -8.88 21.41 -16.67
CA PHE A 150 -8.00 21.96 -15.64
C PHE A 150 -7.21 23.17 -16.15
N GLN A 151 -6.58 23.07 -17.32
CA GLN A 151 -5.81 24.16 -17.93
C GLN A 151 -6.67 25.41 -18.17
N THR A 152 -7.92 25.22 -18.58
CA THR A 152 -8.88 26.32 -18.77
C THR A 152 -9.34 26.92 -17.44
N THR A 153 -9.68 26.09 -16.47
CA THR A 153 -10.18 26.52 -15.14
C THR A 153 -9.14 27.34 -14.38
N TYR A 154 -7.87 26.95 -14.47
CA TYR A 154 -6.75 27.62 -13.80
C TYR A 154 -6.01 28.63 -14.69
N GLN A 155 -6.37 28.73 -15.97
CA GLN A 155 -5.71 29.58 -16.96
C GLN A 155 -4.20 29.33 -17.07
N ASP A 156 -3.79 28.07 -16.92
CA ASP A 156 -2.40 27.64 -16.99
C ASP A 156 -2.25 26.41 -17.91
N GLN A 157 -1.60 26.63 -19.06
CA GLN A 157 -1.34 25.58 -20.05
C GLN A 157 -0.17 24.66 -19.68
N ASN A 158 0.59 24.98 -18.62
CA ASN A 158 1.70 24.15 -18.16
C ASN A 158 1.24 23.00 -17.25
N ILE A 159 -0.02 23.01 -16.80
CA ILE A 159 -0.59 21.90 -16.02
C ILE A 159 -0.50 20.63 -16.85
N THR A 160 0.10 19.60 -16.26
CA THR A 160 0.19 18.26 -16.84
C THR A 160 -0.79 17.29 -16.19
N LYS A 161 -1.01 16.12 -16.81
CA LYS A 161 -1.80 15.04 -16.21
C LYS A 161 -1.20 14.55 -14.90
N GLU A 162 0.12 14.52 -14.81
CA GLU A 162 0.81 14.14 -13.57
C GLU A 162 0.54 15.16 -12.45
N ASP A 163 0.51 16.47 -12.75
CA ASP A 163 0.12 17.49 -11.78
C ASP A 163 -1.31 17.29 -11.28
N ILE A 164 -2.23 16.91 -12.17
CA ILE A 164 -3.61 16.59 -11.79
C ILE A 164 -3.65 15.36 -10.87
N PHE A 165 -2.85 14.33 -11.16
CA PHE A 165 -2.76 13.14 -10.31
C PHE A 165 -2.27 13.47 -8.89
N TYR A 166 -1.24 14.29 -8.75
CA TYR A 166 -0.79 14.72 -7.42
C TYR A 166 -1.69 15.74 -6.77
N TYR A 167 -2.35 16.62 -7.54
CA TYR A 167 -3.39 17.50 -7.03
C TYR A 167 -4.51 16.69 -6.35
N ILE A 168 -4.99 15.62 -6.99
CA ILE A 168 -5.94 14.68 -6.38
C ILE A 168 -5.37 14.14 -5.07
N TYR A 169 -4.11 13.69 -5.06
CA TYR A 169 -3.50 13.15 -3.86
C TYR A 169 -3.41 14.16 -2.71
N GLY A 170 -3.09 15.42 -3.01
CA GLY A 170 -3.08 16.54 -2.06
C GLY A 170 -4.48 16.83 -1.49
N ILE A 171 -5.50 16.92 -2.34
CA ILE A 171 -6.89 17.13 -1.91
C ILE A 171 -7.38 16.01 -0.99
N LEU A 172 -7.07 14.74 -1.33
CA LEU A 172 -7.42 13.59 -0.50
C LEU A 172 -6.73 13.59 0.87
N HIS A 173 -5.72 14.43 1.08
CA HIS A 173 -5.05 14.65 2.35
C HIS A 173 -5.56 15.86 3.14
N SER A 174 -6.34 16.76 2.51
CA SER A 174 -6.90 17.94 3.17
C SER A 174 -7.82 17.56 4.34
N PRO A 175 -7.56 18.06 5.58
CA PRO A 175 -8.45 17.87 6.71
C PRO A 175 -9.83 18.49 6.47
N GLU A 176 -9.89 19.66 5.82
CA GLU A 176 -11.13 20.33 5.45
C GLU A 176 -11.96 19.45 4.50
N TYR A 177 -11.34 18.90 3.45
CA TYR A 177 -12.01 17.99 2.52
C TYR A 177 -12.59 16.77 3.24
N LYS A 178 -11.77 16.08 4.03
CA LYS A 178 -12.18 14.88 4.77
C LYS A 178 -13.33 15.17 5.73
N GLN A 179 -13.30 16.32 6.41
CA GLN A 179 -14.34 16.70 7.36
C GLN A 179 -15.64 17.09 6.65
N ARG A 180 -15.56 17.95 5.63
CA ARG A 180 -16.73 18.46 4.89
C ARG A 180 -17.46 17.35 4.14
N PHE A 181 -16.73 16.40 3.56
CA PHE A 181 -17.29 15.31 2.74
C PHE A 181 -17.32 13.95 3.46
N ALA A 182 -17.15 13.91 4.79
CA ALA A 182 -17.07 12.66 5.57
C ALA A 182 -18.23 11.69 5.31
N ALA A 183 -19.46 12.22 5.18
CA ALA A 183 -20.65 11.41 4.93
C ALA A 183 -20.66 10.78 3.53
N ASP A 184 -20.19 11.53 2.53
CA ASP A 184 -20.12 11.08 1.13
C ASP A 184 -18.99 10.09 0.93
N LEU A 185 -17.80 10.37 1.49
CA LEU A 185 -16.64 9.48 1.44
C LEU A 185 -16.90 8.10 2.04
N LYS A 186 -17.93 7.96 2.90
CA LYS A 186 -18.37 6.66 3.43
C LYS A 186 -19.30 5.90 2.47
N LYS A 187 -20.02 6.61 1.59
CA LYS A 187 -21.12 6.07 0.76
C LYS A 187 -20.80 5.99 -0.72
N MET A 188 -19.81 6.74 -1.20
CA MET A 188 -19.46 6.83 -2.61
C MET A 188 -17.96 7.12 -2.80
N LEU A 189 -17.48 6.96 -4.04
CA LEU A 189 -16.10 7.27 -4.39
C LEU A 189 -15.83 8.78 -4.22
N PRO A 190 -14.59 9.17 -3.84
CA PRO A 190 -14.21 10.57 -3.70
C PRO A 190 -14.47 11.37 -4.97
N ARG A 191 -15.11 12.52 -4.81
CA ARG A 191 -15.24 13.53 -5.87
C ARG A 191 -14.29 14.67 -5.55
N ILE A 192 -13.49 15.07 -6.54
CA ILE A 192 -12.41 16.03 -6.34
C ILE A 192 -12.90 17.40 -6.80
N PRO A 193 -13.02 18.40 -5.91
CA PRO A 193 -13.38 19.76 -6.29
C PRO A 193 -12.21 20.46 -7.01
N TYR A 194 -12.52 21.57 -7.67
CA TYR A 194 -11.51 22.55 -8.10
C TYR A 194 -11.23 23.51 -6.94
N ALA A 195 -10.11 23.35 -6.26
CA ALA A 195 -9.67 24.24 -5.20
C ALA A 195 -9.17 25.57 -5.79
N ALA A 196 -9.23 26.67 -5.04
CA ALA A 196 -8.75 27.96 -5.54
C ALA A 196 -7.28 27.93 -6.00
N ASP A 197 -6.45 27.20 -5.25
CA ASP A 197 -5.00 27.12 -5.42
C ASP A 197 -4.56 25.71 -5.84
N PHE A 198 -4.62 25.44 -7.14
CA PHE A 198 -4.19 24.17 -7.73
C PHE A 198 -2.75 23.80 -7.39
N HIS A 199 -1.82 24.75 -7.53
CA HIS A 199 -0.39 24.46 -7.42
C HIS A 199 -0.01 24.07 -6.00
N SER A 200 -0.55 24.74 -4.97
CA SER A 200 -0.28 24.36 -3.58
C SER A 200 -0.72 22.93 -3.28
N PHE A 201 -1.91 22.51 -3.75
CA PHE A 201 -2.38 21.12 -3.57
C PHE A 201 -1.56 20.12 -4.39
N SER A 202 -1.20 20.46 -5.64
CA SER A 202 -0.36 19.61 -6.50
C SER A 202 1.04 19.41 -5.90
N THR A 203 1.70 20.49 -5.46
CA THR A 203 3.00 20.43 -4.80
C THR A 203 2.94 19.66 -3.49
N ALA A 204 1.92 19.88 -2.66
CA ALA A 204 1.74 19.10 -1.43
C ALA A 204 1.55 17.61 -1.73
N GLY A 205 0.75 17.27 -2.76
CA GLY A 205 0.57 15.90 -3.22
C GLY A 205 1.87 15.26 -3.71
N ARG A 206 2.68 15.97 -4.49
CA ARG A 206 4.02 15.52 -4.94
C ARG A 206 4.94 15.25 -3.75
N ASN A 207 4.99 16.18 -2.79
CA ASN A 207 5.82 16.04 -1.59
C ASN A 207 5.38 14.86 -0.73
N LEU A 208 4.07 14.68 -0.52
CA LEU A 208 3.53 13.51 0.19
C LEU A 208 3.89 12.21 -0.53
N ALA A 209 3.72 12.18 -1.85
CA ALA A 209 4.07 11.00 -2.65
C ALA A 209 5.55 10.65 -2.55
N GLN A 210 6.44 11.65 -2.53
CA GLN A 210 7.87 11.43 -2.33
C GLN A 210 8.16 10.71 -1.01
N TRP A 211 7.56 11.15 0.10
CA TRP A 211 7.72 10.48 1.40
C TRP A 211 7.12 9.06 1.41
N HIS A 212 5.94 8.89 0.80
CA HIS A 212 5.20 7.62 0.88
C HIS A 212 5.74 6.54 -0.05
N LEU A 213 6.27 6.90 -1.23
CA LEU A 213 6.89 5.96 -2.16
C LEU A 213 8.30 5.56 -1.71
N ASN A 214 9.07 6.52 -1.18
CA ASN A 214 10.47 6.29 -0.80
C ASN A 214 10.65 5.93 0.68
N TYR A 215 9.58 5.56 1.39
CA TYR A 215 9.59 5.36 2.84
C TYR A 215 10.67 4.38 3.35
N GLU A 216 11.11 3.44 2.52
CA GLU A 216 12.18 2.47 2.85
C GLU A 216 13.58 3.04 2.65
N ASN A 217 13.75 4.12 1.86
CA ASN A 217 15.04 4.61 1.38
C ASN A 217 15.38 6.05 1.82
N ILE A 218 14.53 6.66 2.66
CA ILE A 218 14.82 7.97 3.23
C ILE A 218 15.78 7.90 4.41
N GLU A 219 16.34 9.07 4.77
CA GLU A 219 17.09 9.22 6.00
C GLU A 219 16.22 8.93 7.23
N PRO A 220 16.63 8.01 8.13
CA PRO A 220 15.95 7.75 9.39
C PRO A 220 15.69 9.01 10.22
N TYR A 221 14.61 9.02 11.01
CA TYR A 221 14.46 10.03 12.06
C TYR A 221 15.51 9.80 13.17
N PRO A 222 16.14 10.86 13.72
CA PRO A 222 17.24 10.74 14.69
C PRO A 222 16.70 10.38 16.08
N LEU A 223 16.18 9.16 16.23
CA LEU A 223 15.77 8.60 17.51
C LEU A 223 16.98 8.15 18.34
N GLU A 224 16.82 8.18 19.65
CA GLU A 224 17.80 7.63 20.58
C GLU A 224 17.68 6.10 20.58
N GLU A 225 18.77 5.39 20.24
CA GLU A 225 18.84 3.92 20.23
C GLU A 225 19.60 3.45 21.48
N PHE A 226 18.86 3.03 22.51
CA PHE A 226 19.44 2.45 23.72
C PHE A 226 19.71 0.96 23.51
N LYS A 227 20.94 0.56 23.83
CA LYS A 227 21.41 -0.83 23.75
C LYS A 227 21.76 -1.32 25.14
N SER A 228 21.29 -2.52 25.48
CA SER A 228 21.63 -3.17 26.75
C SER A 228 23.08 -3.69 26.79
N GLU A 229 23.71 -3.84 25.62
CA GLU A 229 25.07 -4.36 25.44
C GLU A 229 25.93 -3.33 24.67
N LEU A 230 27.24 -3.31 24.93
CA LEU A 230 28.18 -2.38 24.30
C LEU A 230 28.39 -2.69 22.80
N TYR A 231 28.31 -3.97 22.44
CA TYR A 231 28.46 -4.48 21.08
C TYR A 231 27.23 -5.34 20.76
N LEU A 232 26.68 -5.16 19.56
CA LEU A 232 25.59 -5.98 19.03
C LEU A 232 26.06 -6.70 17.78
N GLU A 233 25.68 -7.96 17.67
CA GLU A 233 25.83 -8.75 16.44
C GLU A 233 24.57 -8.62 15.57
N ASP A 234 24.65 -9.04 14.30
CA ASP A 234 23.53 -8.98 13.36
C ASP A 234 22.25 -9.65 13.89
N LYS A 235 22.40 -10.79 14.57
CA LYS A 235 21.28 -11.52 15.19
C LYS A 235 20.52 -10.71 16.25
N ASP A 236 21.17 -9.72 16.85
CA ASP A 236 20.61 -8.91 17.93
C ASP A 236 19.65 -7.82 17.41
N TYR A 237 19.64 -7.56 16.10
CA TYR A 237 18.66 -6.70 15.44
C TYR A 237 17.41 -7.45 14.99
N ARG A 238 17.28 -8.76 15.27
CA ARG A 238 16.05 -9.49 14.93
C ARG A 238 14.88 -9.03 15.81
N VAL A 239 13.71 -8.86 15.18
CA VAL A 239 12.46 -8.54 15.85
C VAL A 239 11.64 -9.80 16.11
N GLU A 240 11.10 -9.91 17.32
CA GLU A 240 10.03 -10.88 17.63
C GLU A 240 8.69 -10.16 17.66
N ARG A 241 8.57 -9.13 18.51
CA ARG A 241 7.40 -8.29 18.62
C ARG A 241 7.75 -6.96 19.29
N MET A 242 7.50 -5.85 18.60
CA MET A 242 7.64 -4.51 19.15
C MET A 242 6.49 -4.18 20.11
N LYS A 243 6.78 -3.41 21.16
CA LYS A 243 5.76 -2.95 22.12
C LYS A 243 6.08 -1.59 22.71
N PHE A 244 5.06 -0.87 23.10
CA PHE A 244 5.21 0.30 23.96
C PHE A 244 5.46 -0.13 25.42
N PRO A 245 6.36 0.51 26.15
CA PRO A 245 6.46 0.34 27.59
C PRO A 245 5.28 0.98 28.32
N ASN A 246 5.02 0.51 29.54
CA ASN A 246 4.11 1.18 30.47
C ASN A 246 4.91 2.07 31.42
N ARG A 247 4.54 3.34 31.54
CA ARG A 247 5.09 4.31 32.49
C ARG A 247 3.95 4.90 33.32
N ASN A 248 4.04 4.81 34.65
CA ASN A 248 2.98 5.30 35.56
C ASN A 248 1.57 4.76 35.24
N LYS A 249 1.47 3.46 34.90
CA LYS A 249 0.21 2.78 34.49
C LYS A 249 -0.41 3.28 33.16
N ALA A 250 0.32 4.09 32.39
CA ALA A 250 -0.08 4.52 31.05
C ALA A 250 0.91 4.01 30.00
N VAL A 251 0.44 3.84 28.77
CA VAL A 251 1.28 3.47 27.62
C VAL A 251 2.14 4.68 27.24
N ASP A 252 3.46 4.50 27.19
CA ASP A 252 4.40 5.52 26.76
C ASP A 252 4.69 5.40 25.26
N LYS A 253 4.09 6.29 24.46
CA LYS A 253 4.27 6.32 23.00
C LYS A 253 5.53 7.05 22.55
N THR A 254 6.32 7.62 23.46
CA THR A 254 7.62 8.24 23.11
C THR A 254 8.73 7.22 22.94
N THR A 255 8.47 5.96 23.32
CA THR A 255 9.44 4.87 23.37
C THR A 255 8.87 3.60 22.76
N ILE A 256 9.67 2.87 21.98
CA ILE A 256 9.36 1.54 21.48
C ILE A 256 10.42 0.57 22.00
N ILE A 257 9.99 -0.46 22.72
CA ILE A 257 10.83 -1.63 23.00
C ILE A 257 10.86 -2.43 21.70
N TYR A 258 12.01 -2.43 21.03
CA TYR A 258 12.20 -3.10 19.75
C TYR A 258 12.33 -4.62 19.96
N ASN A 259 13.22 -5.01 20.86
CA ASN A 259 13.39 -6.38 21.36
C ASN A 259 13.99 -6.35 22.78
N SER A 260 14.50 -7.46 23.28
CA SER A 260 15.12 -7.53 24.62
C SER A 260 16.42 -6.71 24.76
N LYS A 261 17.08 -6.40 23.64
CA LYS A 261 18.40 -5.76 23.61
C LYS A 261 18.36 -4.28 23.23
N ILE A 262 17.37 -3.87 22.45
CA ILE A 262 17.29 -2.54 21.83
C ILE A 262 15.97 -1.85 22.18
N THR A 263 16.06 -0.58 22.53
CA THR A 263 14.92 0.32 22.76
C THR A 263 15.12 1.61 22.00
N LEU A 264 14.09 2.06 21.28
CA LEU A 264 14.07 3.36 20.58
C LEU A 264 13.31 4.37 21.44
N SER A 265 13.88 5.55 21.64
CA SER A 265 13.23 6.65 22.38
C SER A 265 13.31 7.98 21.62
N GLY A 266 12.60 8.99 22.14
CA GLY A 266 12.54 10.31 21.50
C GLY A 266 11.56 10.36 20.33
N ILE A 267 10.58 9.45 20.27
CA ILE A 267 9.56 9.45 19.22
C ILE A 267 8.61 10.63 19.46
N PRO A 268 8.52 11.60 18.53
CA PRO A 268 7.60 12.72 18.67
C PRO A 268 6.15 12.21 18.61
N LEU A 269 5.30 12.65 19.54
CA LEU A 269 3.89 12.22 19.58
C LEU A 269 3.13 12.59 18.29
N GLN A 270 3.57 13.65 17.60
CA GLN A 270 3.05 14.05 16.29
C GLN A 270 3.15 12.93 15.24
N ALA A 271 4.12 12.01 15.35
CA ALA A 271 4.24 10.88 14.42
C ALA A 271 3.02 9.96 14.44
N TYR A 272 2.24 9.95 15.53
CA TYR A 272 1.02 9.13 15.63
C TYR A 272 -0.21 9.80 15.02
N GLU A 273 -0.13 11.07 14.64
CA GLU A 273 -1.23 11.81 14.01
C GLU A 273 -1.42 11.41 12.53
N TYR A 274 -0.37 10.91 11.88
CA TYR A 274 -0.48 10.39 10.52
C TYR A 274 -1.15 9.01 10.51
N ILE A 275 -2.47 9.04 10.33
CA ILE A 275 -3.34 7.86 10.33
C ILE A 275 -3.66 7.44 8.90
N VAL A 276 -3.42 6.15 8.61
CA VAL A 276 -3.77 5.49 7.35
C VAL A 276 -4.51 4.19 7.64
N ASN A 277 -5.63 3.97 6.97
CA ASN A 277 -6.51 2.82 7.16
C ASN A 277 -6.93 2.62 8.65
N GLY A 278 -7.21 3.73 9.34
CA GLY A 278 -7.70 3.74 10.73
C GLY A 278 -6.64 3.44 11.81
N LYS A 279 -5.35 3.46 11.48
CA LYS A 279 -4.26 3.30 12.46
C LYS A 279 -3.06 4.21 12.13
N PRO A 280 -2.29 4.69 13.12
CA PRO A 280 -1.03 5.38 12.85
C PRO A 280 -0.08 4.54 12.00
N ALA A 281 0.64 5.17 11.07
CA ALA A 281 1.62 4.49 10.21
C ALA A 281 2.65 3.69 11.01
N LEU A 282 3.15 4.25 12.11
CA LEU A 282 4.11 3.58 13.00
C LEU A 282 3.53 2.33 13.67
N GLU A 283 2.25 2.37 14.05
CA GLU A 283 1.59 1.21 14.66
C GLU A 283 1.30 0.10 13.63
N TRP A 284 1.21 0.42 12.32
CA TRP A 284 1.22 -0.61 11.28
C TRP A 284 2.54 -1.38 11.26
N ILE A 285 3.67 -0.69 11.34
CA ILE A 285 4.98 -1.34 11.41
C ILE A 285 5.06 -2.25 12.63
N MET A 286 4.65 -1.77 13.80
CA MET A 286 4.64 -2.57 15.03
C MET A 286 3.74 -3.80 14.96
N GLU A 287 2.58 -3.71 14.30
CA GLU A 287 1.65 -4.84 14.16
C GLU A 287 2.12 -5.85 13.11
N ARG A 288 2.72 -5.39 12.01
CA ARG A 288 3.01 -6.24 10.85
C ARG A 288 4.41 -6.83 10.90
N TYR A 289 5.39 -6.12 11.45
CA TYR A 289 6.74 -6.63 11.64
C TYR A 289 6.86 -7.32 13.01
N GLN A 290 6.10 -8.41 13.15
CA GLN A 290 6.20 -9.32 14.29
C GLN A 290 6.19 -10.77 13.78
N LEU A 291 6.88 -11.66 14.48
CA LEU A 291 6.85 -13.09 14.17
C LEU A 291 5.44 -13.63 14.44
N THR A 292 4.84 -14.22 13.42
CA THR A 292 3.50 -14.82 13.52
C THR A 292 3.50 -16.22 12.93
N ARG A 293 2.56 -17.04 13.40
CA ARG A 293 2.29 -18.35 12.84
C ARG A 293 0.79 -18.50 12.64
N ASP A 294 0.39 -18.79 11.41
CA ASP A 294 -1.00 -19.07 11.11
C ASP A 294 -1.43 -20.36 11.81
N LYS A 295 -2.63 -20.35 12.41
CA LYS A 295 -3.07 -21.46 13.28
C LYS A 295 -3.47 -22.69 12.49
N ASP A 296 -4.03 -22.49 11.31
CA ASP A 296 -4.61 -23.57 10.51
C ASP A 296 -3.53 -24.20 9.63
N SER A 297 -2.84 -23.39 8.82
CA SER A 297 -1.77 -23.85 7.93
C SER A 297 -0.45 -24.14 8.66
N GLY A 298 -0.24 -23.55 9.84
CA GLY A 298 1.03 -23.64 10.56
C GLY A 298 2.19 -22.88 9.90
N ILE A 299 1.94 -22.12 8.84
CA ILE A 299 2.94 -21.32 8.12
C ILE A 299 3.41 -20.17 9.03
N THR A 300 4.72 -20.03 9.14
CA THR A 300 5.36 -18.95 9.89
C THR A 300 5.59 -17.77 8.97
N ASN A 301 5.17 -16.58 9.38
CA ASN A 301 5.55 -15.32 8.77
C ASN A 301 6.54 -14.61 9.69
N ASN A 302 7.79 -14.60 9.26
CA ASN A 302 8.92 -14.02 9.98
C ASN A 302 9.42 -12.77 9.23
N PRO A 303 9.24 -11.56 9.78
CA PRO A 303 9.62 -10.32 9.09
C PRO A 303 11.13 -10.18 8.91
N ASN A 304 11.94 -10.88 9.70
CA ASN A 304 13.40 -10.84 9.61
C ASN A 304 13.95 -11.53 8.36
N ASP A 305 13.12 -12.24 7.61
CA ASP A 305 13.52 -12.94 6.39
C ASP A 305 13.25 -12.07 5.14
N TRP A 306 12.78 -10.83 5.32
CA TRP A 306 12.47 -9.89 4.24
C TRP A 306 13.71 -9.22 3.62
N SER A 307 14.74 -8.99 4.42
CA SER A 307 15.96 -8.29 3.99
C SER A 307 17.19 -8.94 4.61
N ASP A 308 18.27 -8.99 3.85
CA ASP A 308 19.57 -9.43 4.32
C ASP A 308 20.25 -8.38 5.23
N ASP A 309 19.82 -7.12 5.19
CA ASP A 309 20.28 -6.08 6.09
C ASP A 309 19.68 -6.31 7.49
N PRO A 310 20.48 -6.66 8.51
CA PRO A 310 19.99 -6.91 9.86
C PRO A 310 19.28 -5.69 10.46
N ARG A 311 19.65 -4.48 10.01
CA ARG A 311 19.09 -3.22 10.50
C ARG A 311 17.84 -2.76 9.76
N TYR A 312 17.43 -3.45 8.69
CA TYR A 312 16.32 -3.03 7.84
C TYR A 312 15.08 -2.64 8.65
N ILE A 313 14.63 -3.48 9.58
CA ILE A 313 13.37 -3.26 10.31
C ILE A 313 13.52 -2.13 11.34
N ILE A 314 14.62 -2.08 12.09
CA ILE A 314 14.82 -1.02 13.09
C ILE A 314 14.96 0.36 12.43
N ASP A 315 15.64 0.43 11.30
CA ASP A 315 15.79 1.69 10.57
C ASP A 315 14.49 2.02 9.79
N LEU A 316 13.71 1.03 9.35
CA LEU A 316 12.35 1.25 8.83
C LEU A 316 11.44 1.90 9.88
N VAL A 317 11.48 1.47 11.14
CA VAL A 317 10.74 2.11 12.23
C VAL A 317 11.06 3.61 12.30
N LYS A 318 12.36 3.96 12.32
CA LYS A 318 12.82 5.35 12.33
C LYS A 318 12.42 6.13 11.06
N ARG A 319 12.48 5.49 9.89
CA ARG A 319 12.04 6.09 8.62
C ARG A 319 10.54 6.37 8.65
N ILE A 320 9.72 5.47 9.19
CA ILE A 320 8.28 5.72 9.33
C ILE A 320 7.96 6.82 10.34
N VAL A 321 8.77 7.01 11.37
CA VAL A 321 8.66 8.21 12.22
C VAL A 321 8.90 9.47 11.38
N ARG A 322 9.95 9.50 10.54
CA ARG A 322 10.23 10.62 9.63
C ARG A 322 9.06 10.87 8.69
N VAL A 323 8.63 9.85 7.95
CA VAL A 323 7.48 9.93 7.03
C VAL A 323 6.28 10.55 7.74
N SER A 324 5.93 10.04 8.91
CA SER A 324 4.75 10.49 9.63
C SER A 324 4.84 11.96 10.03
N VAL A 325 5.98 12.41 10.56
CA VAL A 325 6.19 13.81 10.96
C VAL A 325 6.16 14.75 9.75
N GLU A 326 6.85 14.39 8.66
CA GLU A 326 6.87 15.22 7.46
C GLU A 326 5.51 15.26 6.76
N SER A 327 4.78 14.14 6.72
CA SER A 327 3.42 14.10 6.19
C SER A 327 2.47 14.97 7.00
N VAL A 328 2.54 14.97 8.34
CA VAL A 328 1.73 15.86 9.17
C VAL A 328 2.06 17.33 8.92
N LYS A 329 3.35 17.69 8.78
CA LYS A 329 3.75 19.06 8.43
C LYS A 329 3.14 19.51 7.11
N ILE A 330 3.20 18.67 6.08
CA ILE A 330 2.63 19.00 4.76
C ILE A 330 1.11 19.16 4.87
N VAL A 331 0.42 18.21 5.52
CA VAL A 331 -1.03 18.25 5.72
C VAL A 331 -1.47 19.51 6.46
N ASN A 332 -0.76 19.89 7.52
CA ASN A 332 -1.07 21.09 8.29
C ASN A 332 -0.77 22.40 7.54
N SER A 333 0.03 22.35 6.47
CA SER A 333 0.36 23.51 5.62
C SER A 333 -0.57 23.68 4.42
N LEU A 334 -1.51 22.74 4.20
CA LEU A 334 -2.46 22.82 3.10
C LEU A 334 -3.36 24.06 3.22
N PRO A 335 -3.56 24.82 2.12
CA PRO A 335 -4.46 25.96 2.15
C PRO A 335 -5.93 25.51 2.26
N PRO A 336 -6.85 26.42 2.64
CA PRO A 336 -8.28 26.16 2.53
C PRO A 336 -8.68 25.84 1.09
N LEU A 337 -9.67 24.97 0.90
CA LEU A 337 -10.11 24.53 -0.43
C LEU A 337 -10.57 25.70 -1.30
N ASN A 338 -11.40 26.59 -0.74
CA ASN A 338 -11.98 27.75 -1.44
C ASN A 338 -12.41 27.40 -2.88
N GLU A 339 -13.37 26.49 -3.01
CA GLU A 339 -13.75 25.88 -4.29
C GLU A 339 -14.15 26.94 -5.34
N ARG A 340 -13.77 26.70 -6.60
CA ARG A 340 -14.11 27.54 -7.75
C ARG A 340 -15.46 27.18 -8.38
#